data_AF-A0A5E5BJN6-F1
#
_entry.id   AF-A0A5E5BJN6-F1
#
_cell.length_a   1.000
_cell.length_b   1.000
_cell.length_c   1.000
_cell.angle_alpha   90.00
_cell.angle_beta   90.00
_cell.angle_gamma   90.00
#
_symmetry.space_group_name_H-M   'P 1'
#
loop_
_entity.id
_entity.type
_entity.pdbx_description
1 polymer ?
#
loop_
_entity_poly.entity_id
_entity_poly.type
_entity_poly.pdbx_seq_one_letter_code
_entity_poly.pdbx_strand_id
1 'polypeptide(L)' 'MNAGLRKIIRTRGHFPSDEAATKLLWLVLRNITAGWTRAAHDWKAAMNQFAILYEERFTHPYD' A
#
# COMPACT_ATOMS: atom_id res chain seq x y z
N MET A 1 -4.57 7.46 -0.29
CA MET A 1 -3.12 7.49 -0.63
C MET A 1 -2.72 8.75 -1.39
N ASN A 2 -3.25 8.97 -2.60
CA ASN A 2 -2.81 10.06 -3.49
C ASN A 2 -3.01 11.50 -2.96
N ALA A 3 -4.08 11.77 -2.20
CA ALA A 3 -4.33 13.11 -1.65
C ALA A 3 -3.34 13.53 -0.53
N GLY A 4 -2.97 12.59 0.35
CA GLY A 4 -2.00 12.84 1.42
C GLY A 4 -0.59 13.07 0.88
N LEU A 5 -0.20 12.29 -0.14
CA LEU A 5 1.08 12.44 -0.82
C LEU A 5 1.19 13.83 -1.49
N ARG A 6 0.18 14.23 -2.26
CA ARG A 6 0.13 15.56 -2.91
C ARG A 6 0.21 16.72 -1.90
N LYS A 7 -0.45 16.59 -0.75
CA LYS A 7 -0.40 17.62 0.31
C LYS A 7 1.02 17.81 0.83
N ILE A 8 1.76 16.72 1.06
CA ILE A 8 3.11 16.77 1.64
C ILE A 8 4.12 17.31 0.63
N ILE A 9 4.05 16.86 -0.62
CA ILE A 9 4.91 17.36 -1.71
C ILE A 9 4.66 18.86 -1.95
N ARG A 10 3.40 19.30 -2.02
CA ARG A 10 3.06 20.72 -2.23
C ARG A 10 3.55 21.63 -1.09
N THR A 11 3.55 21.13 0.14
CA THR A 11 3.98 21.89 1.33
C THR A 11 5.51 22.00 1.42
N ARG A 12 6.27 21.12 0.76
CA ARG A 12 7.74 21.05 0.83
C ARG A 12 8.40 21.08 -0.55
N GLY A 13 7.94 21.95 -1.44
CA GLY A 13 8.32 21.98 -2.87
C GLY A 13 9.80 22.22 -3.19
N HIS A 14 10.65 22.56 -2.21
CA HIS A 14 12.09 22.65 -2.40
C HIS A 14 12.82 21.65 -1.51
N PHE A 15 13.58 20.75 -2.14
CA PHE A 15 14.42 19.78 -1.46
C PHE A 15 15.90 20.10 -1.69
N PRO A 16 16.75 19.99 -0.66
CA PRO A 16 18.18 20.26 -0.79
C PRO A 16 18.94 19.18 -1.55
N SER A 17 18.36 17.98 -1.71
CA SER A 17 18.92 16.87 -2.49
C SER A 17 17.85 15.81 -2.82
N ASP A 18 18.13 14.96 -3.81
CA ASP A 18 17.27 13.82 -4.17
C ASP A 18 17.14 12.80 -3.04
N GLU A 19 18.18 12.66 -2.21
CA GLU A 19 18.16 11.81 -1.02
C GLU A 19 17.15 12.33 0.02
N ALA A 20 17.10 13.65 0.24
CA ALA A 20 16.12 14.26 1.14
C ALA A 20 14.68 14.06 0.64
N ALA A 21 14.45 14.16 -0.67
CA ALA A 21 13.16 13.86 -1.28
C ALA A 21 12.77 12.39 -1.12
N THR A 22 13.72 11.47 -1.35
CA THR A 22 13.51 10.02 -1.22
C THR A 22 13.19 9.63 0.22
N LYS A 23 13.92 10.18 1.20
CA LYS A 23 13.65 9.95 2.62
C LYS A 23 12.28 10.45 3.04
N LEU A 24 11.84 11.59 2.51
CA LEU A 24 10.50 12.09 2.77
C LEU A 24 9.43 11.16 2.17
N LEU A 25 9.60 10.71 0.92
CA LEU A 25 8.68 9.76 0.30
C LEU A 25 8.54 8.48 1.15
N TRP A 26 9.66 7.94 1.62
CA TRP A 26 9.68 6.77 2.50
C TRP A 26 8.92 7.03 3.81
N LEU A 27 9.17 8.16 4.49
CA LEU A 27 8.46 8.52 5.72
C LEU A 27 6.95 8.66 5.51
N VAL A 28 6.54 9.22 4.38
CA VAL A 28 5.12 9.36 4.03
C VAL A 28 4.48 8.00 3.83
N LEU A 29 5.11 7.13 3.04
CA LEU A 29 4.61 5.77 2.80
C LEU A 29 4.50 5.00 4.11
N ARG A 30 5.55 5.05 4.94
CA ARG A 30 5.58 4.41 6.27
C ARG A 30 4.46 4.88 7.18
N ASN A 31 4.18 6.19 7.22
CA ASN A 31 3.09 6.72 8.05
C ASN A 31 1.71 6.32 7.51
N ILE A 32 1.52 6.27 6.20
CA ILE A 32 0.27 5.81 5.58
C ILE A 32 0.03 4.34 5.90
N THR A 33 1.04 3.48 5.72
CA THR A 33 0.92 2.04 5.96
C THR A 33 0.78 1.71 7.44
N ALA A 34 1.36 2.50 8.34
CA ALA A 34 1.14 2.35 9.78
C ALA A 34 -0.34 2.52 10.19
N GLY A 35 -1.13 3.27 9.42
CA GLY A 35 -2.58 3.40 9.64
C GLY A 35 -3.41 2.24 9.08
N TRP A 36 -2.81 1.33 8.30
CA TRP A 36 -3.48 0.17 7.70
C TRP A 36 -3.50 -1.01 8.67
N THR A 37 -4.00 -0.79 9.88
CA THR A 37 -4.08 -1.82 10.93
C THR A 37 -5.35 -2.67 10.82
N ARG A 38 -6.34 -2.23 10.04
CA ARG A 38 -7.60 -2.94 9.84
C ARG A 38 -7.53 -3.81 8.59
N ALA A 39 -7.91 -5.07 8.73
CA ALA A 39 -8.19 -5.92 7.58
C ALA A 39 -9.28 -5.28 6.71
N ALA A 40 -9.24 -5.58 5.40
CA ALA A 40 -10.31 -5.19 4.51
C ALA A 40 -11.66 -5.74 5.03
N HIS A 41 -12.71 -4.93 4.95
CA HIS A 41 -14.05 -5.36 5.33
C HIS A 41 -14.44 -6.60 4.50
N ASP A 42 -15.05 -7.59 5.14
CA ASP A 42 -15.47 -8.86 4.53
C ASP A 42 -14.36 -9.66 3.82
N TRP A 43 -13.09 -9.48 4.20
CA TRP A 43 -11.95 -10.18 3.58
C TRP A 43 -12.14 -11.70 3.49
N LYS A 44 -12.74 -12.31 4.52
CA LYS A 44 -13.04 -13.76 4.54
C LYS A 44 -14.02 -14.17 3.43
N ALA A 45 -15.05 -13.37 3.19
CA ALA A 45 -16.03 -13.66 2.14
C ALA A 45 -15.41 -13.49 0.75
N ALA A 46 -14.61 -12.42 0.55
CA ALA A 46 -13.86 -12.22 -0.69
C ALA A 46 -12.86 -13.37 -0.95
N MET A 47 -12.17 -13.85 0.10
CA MET A 47 -11.24 -14.97 -0.02
C MET A 47 -11.92 -16.25 -0.52
N ASN A 48 -13.13 -16.55 -0.05
CA ASN A 48 -13.89 -17.70 -0.55
C ASN A 48 -14.20 -17.57 -2.05
N GLN A 49 -14.47 -16.37 -2.55
CA GLN A 49 -14.68 -16.14 -3.99
C GLN A 49 -13.38 -16.34 -4.78
N PHE A 50 -12.24 -15.88 -4.24
CA PHE A 50 -10.94 -16.11 -4.86
C PHE A 50 -10.55 -17.59 -4.90
N ALA A 51 -10.87 -18.34 -3.84
CA ALA A 51 -10.62 -19.78 -3.78
C ALA A 51 -11.41 -20.55 -4.87
N ILE A 52 -12.61 -20.10 -5.24
CA ILE A 52 -13.39 -20.71 -6.34
C ILE A 52 -12.83 -20.29 -7.70
N LEU A 53 -12.56 -18.98 -7.90
CA LEU A 53 -12.14 -18.46 -9.20
C LEU A 53 -10.71 -18.84 -9.59
N TYR A 54 -9.85 -19.04 -8.61
CA TYR A 54 -8.42 -19.29 -8.79
C TYR A 54 -7.97 -20.54 -8.04
N GLU A 55 -8.83 -21.56 -7.96
CA GLU A 55 -8.60 -22.81 -7.22
C GLU A 55 -7.19 -23.37 -7.41
N GLU A 56 -6.73 -23.46 -8.66
CA GLU A 56 -5.40 -23.96 -9.04
C GLU A 56 -4.24 -23.25 -8.31
N ARG A 57 -4.39 -21.95 -7.99
CA ARG A 57 -3.35 -21.17 -7.26
C ARG A 57 -3.34 -21.43 -5.76
N PHE A 58 -4.39 -22.07 -5.22
CA PHE A 58 -4.48 -22.43 -3.80
C PHE A 58 -4.13 -23.91 -3.56
N THR A 59 -4.33 -24.77 -4.56
CA THR A 59 -4.09 -26.21 -4.46
C THR A 59 -2.78 -26.67 -5.09
N HIS A 60 -2.27 -25.96 -6.10
CA HIS A 60 -1.02 -26.30 -6.78
C HIS A 60 0.00 -25.14 -6.66
N PRO A 61 0.82 -25.11 -5.60
CA PRO A 61 1.74 -24.00 -5.34
C PRO A 61 2.91 -23.87 -6.33
N TYR A 62 3.12 -24.84 -7.23
CA TYR A 62 4.21 -24.82 -8.20
C TYR A 62 3.77 -25.39 -9.56
N ASP A 63 3.44 -24.49 -10.48
CA ASP A 63 3.80 -24.58 -11.90
C ASP A 63 4.82 -23.48 -12.21
#